data_AF-A0A6B3HKP0-F1
#
_entry.id   AF-A0A6B3HKP0-F1
#
_cell.length_a   1.000
_cell.length_b   1.000
_cell.length_c   1.000
_cell.angle_alpha   90.00
_cell.angle_beta   90.00
_cell.angle_gamma   90.00
#
_symmetry.space_group_name_H-M   'P 1'
#
loop_
_entity.id
_entity.type
_entity.pdbx_description
1 polymer ?
#
loop_
_entity_poly.entity_id
_entity_poly.type
_entity_poly.pdbx_seq_one_letter_code
_entity_poly.pdbx_strand_id
1 'polypeptide(L)'
;MNGASREALAAARERLDALTDNTSVDAAALAEDLASVTALLHREVSLRRVLTDPAQSGESKAELVARLLSGQVSGEAVDLVSGLVRSRWSQSRDLVDSVEELANTADLT
;
A
#
# COMPACT_ATOMS: atom_id res chain seq x y z
N MET A 1 -13.64 5.00 6.92
CA MET A 1 -13.42 3.58 6.57
C MET A 1 -14.56 2.68 7.03
N ASN A 2 -15.12 1.88 6.11
CA ASN A 2 -16.16 0.86 6.33
C ASN A 2 -15.58 -0.57 6.23
N GLY A 3 -16.42 -1.61 6.36
CA GLY A 3 -16.03 -3.02 6.50
C GLY A 3 -14.88 -3.48 5.60
N ALA A 4 -15.02 -3.40 4.28
CA ALA A 4 -13.99 -3.85 3.34
C ALA A 4 -12.65 -3.09 3.50
N SER A 5 -12.70 -1.77 3.72
CA SER A 5 -11.48 -0.99 3.93
C SER A 5 -10.80 -1.32 5.26
N ARG A 6 -11.58 -1.62 6.30
CA ARG A 6 -11.04 -2.04 7.61
C ARG A 6 -10.36 -3.40 7.53
N GLU A 7 -10.96 -4.35 6.82
CA GLU A 7 -10.38 -5.67 6.58
C GLU A 7 -9.09 -5.57 5.74
N ALA A 8 -9.11 -4.75 4.68
CA ALA A 8 -7.93 -4.50 3.86
C ALA A 8 -6.77 -3.90 4.66
N LEU A 9 -7.05 -2.90 5.51
CA LEU A 9 -6.03 -2.29 6.37
C LEU A 9 -5.52 -3.28 7.43
N ALA A 10 -6.39 -4.08 8.05
CA ALA A 10 -5.97 -5.07 9.05
C ALA A 10 -4.99 -6.08 8.44
N ALA A 11 -5.30 -6.64 7.26
CA ALA A 11 -4.41 -7.55 6.55
C ALA A 11 -3.07 -6.90 6.16
N ALA A 12 -3.09 -5.59 5.82
CA ALA A 12 -1.87 -4.87 5.48
C ALA A 12 -0.99 -4.57 6.70
N ARG A 13 -1.58 -4.27 7.86
CA ARG A 13 -0.87 -4.11 9.13
C ARG A 13 -0.20 -5.41 9.55
N GLU A 14 -0.90 -6.54 9.49
CA GLU A 14 -0.31 -7.86 9.77
C GLU A 14 0.90 -8.16 8.86
N ARG A 15 0.85 -7.72 7.61
CA ARG A 15 1.96 -7.88 6.67
C ARG A 15 3.11 -6.92 6.93
N LEU A 16 2.82 -5.69 7.36
CA LEU A 16 3.85 -4.75 7.80
C LEU A 16 4.57 -5.28 9.05
N ASP A 17 3.82 -5.72 10.07
CA ASP A 17 4.36 -6.29 11.30
C ASP A 17 5.32 -7.44 11.00
N ALA A 18 4.91 -8.36 10.11
CA ALA A 18 5.75 -9.47 9.68
C ALA A 18 7.02 -9.04 8.92
N LEU A 19 7.00 -7.90 8.22
CA LEU A 19 8.18 -7.33 7.57
C LEU A 19 9.11 -6.69 8.59
N THR A 20 8.58 -5.92 9.53
CA THR A 20 9.38 -5.21 10.54
C THR A 20 9.95 -6.13 11.62
N ASP A 21 9.32 -7.27 11.88
CA ASP A 21 9.87 -8.33 12.74
C ASP A 21 11.11 -9.01 12.12
N ASN A 22 11.33 -8.86 10.81
CA ASN A 22 12.53 -9.36 10.13
C ASN A 22 13.67 -8.34 10.24
N THR A 23 14.75 -8.71 10.93
CA THR A 23 15.94 -7.87 11.14
C THR A 23 16.67 -7.44 9.87
N SER A 24 16.33 -8.00 8.72
CA SER A 24 16.90 -7.61 7.41
C SER A 24 16.16 -6.43 6.76
N VAL A 25 14.98 -6.08 7.25
CA VAL A 25 14.18 -4.95 6.73
C VAL A 25 14.53 -3.69 7.48
N ASP A 26 14.88 -2.64 6.76
CA ASP A 26 15.05 -1.29 7.31
C ASP A 26 13.67 -0.61 7.38
N ALA A 27 13.10 -0.53 8.58
CA ALA A 27 11.76 0.02 8.80
C ALA A 27 11.67 1.51 8.43
N ALA A 28 12.74 2.28 8.65
CA ALA A 28 12.79 3.69 8.30
C ALA A 28 12.80 3.88 6.77
N ALA A 29 13.60 3.09 6.05
CA ALA A 29 13.59 3.12 4.59
C ALA A 29 12.23 2.70 4.01
N LEU A 30 11.59 1.68 4.59
CA LEU A 30 10.24 1.25 4.20
C LEU A 30 9.20 2.37 4.46
N ALA A 31 9.32 3.09 5.58
CA ALA A 31 8.46 4.22 5.88
C ALA A 31 8.58 5.34 4.83
N GLU A 32 9.80 5.71 4.44
CA GLU A 32 10.07 6.72 3.40
C GLU A 32 9.51 6.31 2.03
N ASP A 33 9.64 5.03 1.67
CA ASP A 33 9.07 4.47 0.45
C ASP A 33 7.53 4.57 0.45
N LEU A 34 6.88 4.16 1.54
CA LEU A 34 5.43 4.22 1.68
C LEU A 34 4.92 5.67 1.72
N ALA A 35 5.65 6.59 2.31
CA ALA A 35 5.35 8.02 2.27
C ALA A 35 5.44 8.57 0.82
N SER A 36 6.43 8.12 0.06
CA SER A 36 6.58 8.48 -1.37
C SER A 36 5.42 7.94 -2.21
N VAL A 37 4.96 6.72 -1.95
CA VAL A 37 3.76 6.13 -2.59
C VAL A 37 2.50 6.90 -2.19
N THR A 38 2.36 7.28 -0.92
CA THR A 38 1.26 8.14 -0.43
C THR A 38 1.20 9.44 -1.21
N ALA A 39 2.33 10.14 -1.36
CA ALA A 39 2.42 11.38 -2.14
C ALA A 39 2.02 11.20 -3.61
N LEU A 40 2.45 10.09 -4.24
CA LEU A 40 2.03 9.73 -5.59
C LEU A 40 0.51 9.56 -5.69
N LEU A 41 -0.11 8.81 -4.78
CA LEU A 41 -1.54 8.53 -4.82
C LEU A 41 -2.41 9.74 -4.45
N HIS A 42 -1.89 10.69 -3.67
CA HIS A 42 -2.50 11.99 -3.47
C HIS A 42 -2.52 12.81 -4.77
N ARG A 43 -1.40 12.83 -5.51
CA ARG A 43 -1.27 13.58 -6.76
C ARG A 43 -2.09 12.96 -7.90
N GLU A 44 -2.07 11.64 -8.03
CA GLU A 44 -2.64 10.92 -9.17
C GLU A 44 -4.03 10.33 -8.87
N VAL A 45 -5.04 11.20 -8.85
CA VAL A 45 -6.44 10.80 -8.55
C VAL A 45 -6.95 9.71 -9.49
N SER A 46 -6.57 9.73 -10.77
CA SER A 46 -6.95 8.71 -11.76
C SER A 46 -6.33 7.35 -11.45
N LEU A 47 -5.06 7.31 -11.06
CA LEU A 47 -4.39 6.07 -10.65
C LEU A 47 -5.10 5.47 -9.43
N ARG A 48 -5.38 6.29 -8.42
CA ARG A 48 -6.11 5.84 -7.22
C ARG A 48 -7.48 5.24 -7.54
N ARG A 49 -8.20 5.82 -8.50
CA ARG A 49 -9.49 5.26 -8.97
C ARG A 49 -9.29 3.89 -9.62
N VAL A 50 -8.29 3.74 -10.49
CA VAL A 50 -7.95 2.45 -11.11
C VAL A 50 -7.61 1.40 -10.05
N LEU A 51 -6.78 1.75 -9.06
CA LEU A 51 -6.35 0.84 -8.00
C LEU A 51 -7.46 0.46 -7.01
N THR A 52 -8.59 1.15 -7.03
CA THR A 52 -9.76 0.85 -6.17
C THR A 52 -10.99 0.43 -6.96
N ASP A 53 -10.88 0.28 -8.28
CA ASP A 53 -11.98 -0.16 -9.14
C ASP A 53 -12.35 -1.63 -8.87
N PRO A 54 -13.57 -1.93 -8.39
CA PRO A 54 -14.00 -3.30 -8.13
C PRO A 54 -14.25 -4.13 -9.39
N ALA A 55 -14.31 -3.51 -10.57
CA ALA A 55 -14.43 -4.22 -11.85
C ALA A 55 -13.08 -4.80 -12.33
N GLN A 56 -11.96 -4.30 -11.81
CA GLN A 56 -10.63 -4.82 -12.14
C GLN A 56 -10.22 -5.93 -11.18
N SER A 57 -9.54 -6.95 -11.73
CA SER A 57 -9.00 -8.03 -10.89
C SER A 57 -7.94 -7.48 -9.94
N GLY A 58 -7.84 -8.09 -8.75
CA GLY A 58 -6.78 -7.76 -7.79
C GLY A 58 -5.39 -7.89 -8.40
N GLU A 59 -5.18 -8.92 -9.23
CA GLU A 59 -3.89 -9.19 -9.84
C GLU A 59 -3.50 -8.16 -10.90
N SER A 60 -4.44 -7.74 -11.76
CA SER A 60 -4.17 -6.67 -12.74
C SER A 60 -3.78 -5.36 -12.07
N LYS A 61 -4.36 -5.06 -10.89
CA LYS A 61 -3.98 -3.89 -10.09
C LYS A 61 -2.59 -4.06 -9.47
N ALA A 62 -2.26 -5.25 -8.95
CA ALA A 62 -0.94 -5.54 -8.41
C ALA A 62 0.15 -5.47 -9.49
N GLU A 63 -0.08 -6.02 -10.67
CA GLU A 63 0.83 -5.92 -11.82
C GLU A 63 1.08 -4.46 -12.23
N LEU A 64 0.04 -3.62 -12.21
CA LEU A 64 0.18 -2.19 -12.48
C LEU A 64 1.06 -1.51 -11.42
N VAL A 65 0.83 -1.79 -10.13
CA VAL A 65 1.66 -1.28 -9.03
C VAL A 65 3.11 -1.72 -9.20
N ALA A 66 3.35 -3.01 -9.40
CA ALA A 66 4.68 -3.57 -9.59
C ALA A 66 5.40 -2.87 -10.74
N ARG A 67 4.74 -2.68 -11.90
CA ARG A 67 5.34 -1.99 -13.06
C ARG A 67 5.65 -0.52 -12.80
N LEU A 68 4.85 0.18 -12.02
CA LEU A 68 5.05 1.62 -11.75
C LEU A 68 6.08 1.88 -10.67
N LEU A 69 6.17 1.00 -9.66
CA LEU A 69 6.97 1.23 -8.46
C LEU A 69 8.30 0.47 -8.45
N SER A 70 8.45 -0.59 -9.26
CA SER A 70 9.71 -1.34 -9.34
C SER A 70 10.88 -0.43 -9.71
N GLY A 71 11.94 -0.47 -8.91
CA GLY A 71 13.13 0.36 -9.10
C GLY A 71 12.94 1.84 -8.72
N GLN A 72 11.78 2.23 -8.18
CA GLN A 72 11.54 3.53 -7.56
C GLN A 72 11.53 3.46 -6.04
N VAL A 73 11.05 2.34 -5.49
CA VAL A 73 11.02 2.01 -4.06
C VAL A 73 11.54 0.57 -3.85
N SER A 74 11.76 0.18 -2.60
CA SER A 74 12.15 -1.18 -2.21
C SER A 74 11.16 -2.26 -2.66
N GLY A 75 11.63 -3.51 -2.76
CA GLY A 75 10.79 -4.65 -3.11
C GLY A 75 9.69 -4.90 -2.07
N GLU A 76 10.02 -4.69 -0.81
CA GLU A 76 9.12 -4.79 0.34
C GLU A 76 7.95 -3.80 0.22
N ALA A 77 8.24 -2.54 -0.16
CA ALA A 77 7.21 -1.55 -0.42
C ALA A 77 6.34 -1.92 -1.63
N VAL A 78 6.95 -2.40 -2.73
CA VAL A 78 6.19 -2.88 -3.90
C VAL A 78 5.25 -4.01 -3.51
N ASP A 79 5.73 -4.99 -2.75
CA ASP A 79 4.95 -6.16 -2.33
C ASP A 79 3.81 -5.78 -1.39
N LEU A 80 4.05 -4.89 -0.43
CA LEU A 80 3.03 -4.42 0.51
C LEU A 80 1.91 -3.65 -0.22
N VAL A 81 2.27 -2.72 -1.11
CA VAL A 81 1.30 -1.96 -1.91
C VAL A 81 0.56 -2.85 -2.89
N SER A 82 1.25 -3.83 -3.50
CA SER A 82 0.61 -4.84 -4.36
C SER A 82 -0.43 -5.67 -3.60
N GLY A 83 -0.14 -6.04 -2.35
CA GLY A 83 -1.09 -6.67 -1.44
C GLY A 83 -2.31 -5.78 -1.15
N LEU A 84 -2.09 -4.51 -0.81
CA LEU A 84 -3.17 -3.55 -0.54
C LEU A 84 -4.13 -3.39 -1.73
N VAL A 85 -3.61 -3.29 -2.96
CA VAL A 85 -4.46 -3.08 -4.14
C VAL A 85 -5.19 -4.34 -4.60
N ARG A 86 -4.76 -5.54 -4.17
CA ARG A 86 -5.52 -6.78 -4.38
C ARG A 86 -6.82 -6.81 -3.57
N SER A 87 -6.83 -6.14 -2.41
CA SER A 87 -8.00 -6.04 -1.53
C SER A 87 -9.12 -5.17 -2.10
N ARG A 88 -10.32 -5.31 -1.52
CA ARG A 88 -11.45 -4.44 -1.80
C ARG A 88 -11.43 -3.20 -0.93
N TRP A 89 -11.69 -2.04 -1.53
CA TRP A 89 -11.76 -0.76 -0.86
C TRP A 89 -13.17 -0.18 -0.97
N SER A 90 -13.68 0.37 0.12
CA SER A 90 -15.00 1.01 0.11
C SER A 90 -14.97 2.36 -0.60
N GLN A 91 -13.83 3.06 -0.55
CA GLN A 91 -13.63 4.37 -1.14
C GLN A 91 -12.19 4.49 -1.63
N SER A 92 -11.98 5.21 -2.73
CA SER A 92 -10.65 5.43 -3.29
C SER A 92 -9.67 6.10 -2.31
N ARG A 93 -10.18 7.01 -1.45
CA ARG A 93 -9.36 7.66 -0.43
C ARG A 93 -8.88 6.70 0.67
N ASP A 94 -9.69 5.70 1.03
CA ASP A 94 -9.37 4.79 2.13
C ASP A 94 -8.07 4.01 1.83
N LEU A 95 -7.76 3.73 0.55
CA LEU A 95 -6.48 3.13 0.16
C LEU A 95 -5.29 4.04 0.49
N VAL A 96 -5.39 5.34 0.20
CA VAL A 96 -4.28 6.29 0.43
C VAL A 96 -4.09 6.53 1.91
N ASP A 97 -5.18 6.78 2.63
CA ASP A 97 -5.16 6.95 4.07
C ASP A 97 -4.52 5.72 4.75
N SER A 98 -4.73 4.51 4.19
CA SER A 98 -4.12 3.28 4.70
C SER A 98 -2.63 3.16 4.37
N VAL A 99 -2.18 3.56 3.18
CA VAL A 99 -0.74 3.58 2.85
C VAL A 99 -0.02 4.62 3.73
N GLU A 100 -0.62 5.78 3.96
CA GLU A 100 -0.10 6.82 4.86
C GLU A 100 0.03 6.30 6.29
N GLU A 101 -1.01 5.60 6.78
CA GLU A 101 -1.00 5.03 8.11
C GLU A 101 0.10 3.96 8.29
N LEU A 102 0.32 3.12 7.28
CA LEU A 102 1.40 2.13 7.30
C LEU A 102 2.78 2.80 7.27
N ALA A 103 2.94 3.87 6.49
CA ALA A 103 4.18 4.66 6.49
C ALA A 103 4.48 5.22 7.90
N ASN A 104 3.48 5.84 8.53
CA ASN A 104 3.61 6.37 9.89
C ASN A 104 3.86 5.27 10.93
N THR A 105 3.27 4.09 10.75
CA THR A 105 3.49 2.94 11.66
C THR A 105 4.92 2.42 11.54
N ALA A 106 5.43 2.27 10.31
CA ALA A 106 6.80 1.86 10.04
C ALA A 106 7.83 2.85 10.60
N ASP A 107 7.57 4.17 10.49
CA ASP A 107 8.45 5.23 11.01
C ASP A 107 8.57 5.22 12.55
N LEU A 108 7.54 4.70 13.23
CA LEU A 108 7.47 4.64 14.69
C LEU A 108 7.94 3.30 15.28
N THR A 109 8.34 2.34 14.43
CA THR A 109 8.79 1.00 14.83
C THR A 109 10.30 0.99 15.08
#